data_AF-A0A970IJQ5-F1
#
_entry.id   AF-A0A970IJQ5-F1
#
_cell.length_a   1.000
_cell.length_b   1.000
_cell.length_c   1.000
_cell.angle_alpha   90.00
_cell.angle_beta   90.00
_cell.angle_gamma   90.00
#
_symmetry.space_group_name_H-M   'P 1'
#
loop_
_entity.id
_entity.type
_entity.pdbx_description
1 polymer ?
#
loop_
_entity_poly.entity_id
_entity_poly.type
_entity_poly.pdbx_seq_one_letter_code
_entity_poly.pdbx_strand_id
1 'polypeptide(L)' 'QVKDYIDKEGFTFSIPIDSDNKALIEYNNIYPITGIPTTFMIDREGIIRYARPGAFQGEEQLKAFIALLDE' A
#
# COMPACT_ATOMS: atom_id res chain seq x y z
N GLN A 1 -5.47 -4.33 19.99
CA GLN A 1 -4.43 -3.72 19.12
C GLN A 1 -4.61 -4.24 17.68
N VAL A 2 -4.39 -3.39 16.67
CA VAL A 2 -4.89 -3.49 15.29
C VAL A 2 -6.41 -3.58 15.17
N LYS A 3 -7.06 -4.65 15.65
CA LYS A 3 -8.53 -4.77 15.57
C LYS A 3 -9.26 -3.57 16.20
N ASP A 4 -8.90 -3.19 17.42
CA ASP A 4 -9.53 -2.04 18.08
C ASP A 4 -9.30 -0.71 17.34
N TYR A 5 -8.16 -0.58 16.64
CA TYR A 5 -7.87 0.58 15.82
C TYR A 5 -8.76 0.59 14.57
N ILE A 6 -8.90 -0.55 13.90
CA ILE A 6 -9.78 -0.73 12.74
C ILE A 6 -11.24 -0.42 13.12
N ASP A 7 -11.72 -0.98 14.23
CA ASP A 7 -13.07 -0.77 14.72
C ASP A 7 -13.31 0.71 15.08
N LYS A 8 -12.33 1.36 15.72
CA LYS A 8 -12.41 2.77 16.12
C LYS A 8 -12.43 3.72 14.92
N GLU A 9 -11.56 3.51 13.95
CA GLU A 9 -11.44 4.38 12.77
C GLU A 9 -12.51 4.05 11.71
N GLY A 10 -13.24 2.94 11.86
CA GLY A 10 -14.36 2.58 11.00
C GLY A 10 -13.95 2.11 9.61
N PHE A 11 -12.75 1.53 9.44
CA PHE A 11 -12.31 1.02 8.15
C PHE A 11 -13.18 -0.16 7.68
N THR A 12 -13.59 -0.13 6.42
CA THR A 12 -14.46 -1.14 5.80
C THR A 12 -13.73 -2.07 4.85
N PHE A 13 -12.45 -1.80 4.57
CA PHE A 13 -11.62 -2.62 3.71
C PHE A 13 -10.83 -3.68 4.51
N SER A 14 -10.46 -4.75 3.84
CA SER A 14 -9.65 -5.84 4.42
C SER A 14 -8.25 -5.34 4.79
N ILE A 15 -7.84 -5.62 6.02
CA ILE A 15 -6.49 -5.33 6.51
C ILE A 15 -5.81 -6.67 6.83
N PRO A 16 -5.04 -7.25 5.89
CA PRO A 16 -4.33 -8.49 6.12
C PRO A 16 -3.17 -8.27 7.10
N ILE A 17 -2.94 -9.26 7.98
CA ILE A 17 -1.82 -9.24 8.94
C ILE A 17 -0.75 -10.20 8.44
N ASP A 18 0.39 -9.65 8.03
CA ASP A 18 1.55 -10.41 7.52
C ASP A 18 2.48 -10.84 8.68
N SER A 19 1.99 -11.75 9.54
CA SER A 19 2.71 -12.13 10.77
C SER A 19 4.06 -12.81 10.53
N ASP A 20 4.28 -13.38 9.35
CA ASP A 20 5.51 -14.08 8.95
C ASP A 20 6.35 -13.31 7.92
N ASN A 21 5.99 -12.06 7.62
CA ASN A 21 6.61 -11.21 6.59
C ASN A 21 6.60 -11.82 5.18
N LYS A 22 5.73 -12.79 4.90
CA LYS A 22 5.68 -13.46 3.61
C LYS A 22 5.29 -12.49 2.49
N ALA A 23 4.30 -11.63 2.71
CA ALA A 23 3.89 -10.65 1.71
C ALA A 23 5.03 -9.66 1.41
N LEU A 24 5.72 -9.17 2.45
CA LEU A 24 6.90 -8.32 2.29
C LEU A 24 7.99 -8.98 1.43
N ILE A 25 8.33 -10.24 1.72
CA ILE A 25 9.37 -10.99 1.00
C ILE A 25 8.96 -11.22 -0.47
N GLU A 26 7.73 -11.66 -0.71
CA GLU A 26 7.23 -11.93 -2.07
C GLU A 26 7.22 -10.66 -2.93
N TYR A 27 6.72 -9.55 -2.39
CA TYR A 27 6.68 -8.28 -3.12
C TYR A 27 8.08 -7.75 -3.40
N ASN A 28 9.01 -7.86 -2.45
CA ASN A 28 10.40 -7.43 -2.66
C ASN A 28 11.12 -8.22 -3.78
N ASN A 29 10.71 -9.46 -4.05
CA ASN A 29 11.23 -10.27 -5.15
C ASN A 29 10.67 -9.87 -6.52
N ILE A 30 9.49 -9.22 -6.56
CA ILE A 30 8.86 -8.73 -7.79
C ILE A 30 9.30 -7.29 -8.08
N TYR A 31 9.21 -6.43 -7.07
CA TYR A 31 9.58 -5.02 -7.12
C TYR A 31 10.34 -4.65 -5.84
N PRO A 32 11.63 -4.27 -5.93
CA PRO A 32 12.44 -3.97 -4.75
C PRO A 32 11.79 -2.90 -3.87
N ILE A 33 11.57 -3.24 -2.60
CA ILE A 33 11.02 -2.33 -1.60
C ILE A 33 12.18 -1.50 -1.06
N THR A 34 12.23 -0.23 -1.47
CA THR A 34 13.34 0.69 -1.14
C THR A 34 13.01 1.70 -0.04
N GLY A 35 11.80 1.64 0.54
CA GLY A 35 11.38 2.52 1.62
C GLY A 35 10.24 1.95 2.47
N ILE A 36 10.07 2.44 3.69
CA ILE A 36 9.01 2.02 4.61
C ILE A 36 8.29 3.28 5.14
N PRO A 37 6.94 3.36 5.06
CA PRO A 37 6.05 2.42 4.37
C PRO A 37 6.25 2.45 2.84
N THR A 38 5.81 1.41 2.12
CA THR A 38 5.69 1.43 0.66
C THR A 38 4.23 1.20 0.27
N THR A 39 3.72 2.02 -0.66
CA THR A 39 2.37 1.85 -1.24
C THR A 39 2.48 1.47 -2.71
N PHE A 40 1.75 0.44 -3.12
CA PHE A 40 1.68 -0.02 -4.51
C PHE A 40 0.32 0.30 -5.12
N MET A 41 0.30 0.64 -6.42
CA MET A 41 -0.89 0.67 -7.26
C MET A 41 -0.82 -0.48 -8.24
N ILE A 42 -1.80 -1.37 -8.17
CA ILE A 42 -1.88 -2.61 -8.95
C ILE A 42 -3.13 -2.52 -9.81
N ASP A 43 -3.00 -2.74 -11.13
CA ASP A 43 -4.14 -2.73 -12.05
C ASP A 43 -4.98 -4.02 -11.98
N ARG A 44 -6.03 -4.12 -12.80
CA ARG A 44 -6.96 -5.25 -12.79
C ARG A 44 -6.34 -6.54 -13.32
N GLU A 45 -5.26 -6.41 -14.10
CA GLU A 45 -4.46 -7.50 -14.64
C GLU A 45 -3.40 -8.00 -13.65
N GLY A 46 -3.26 -7.34 -12.48
CA GLY A 46 -2.31 -7.71 -11.44
C GLY A 46 -0.91 -7.12 -11.65
N ILE A 47 -0.77 -6.10 -12.49
CA ILE A 47 0.51 -5.43 -12.77
C ILE A 47 0.70 -4.25 -11.82
N ILE A 48 1.88 -4.18 -11.19
CA ILE A 48 2.29 -3.01 -10.42
C ILE A 48 2.53 -1.86 -11.40
N ARG A 49 1.66 -0.84 -11.39
CA ARG A 49 1.77 0.36 -12.24
C ARG A 49 2.68 1.41 -11.61
N TYR A 50 2.51 1.61 -10.30
CA TYR A 50 3.25 2.61 -9.55
C TYR A 50 3.60 2.10 -8.16
N ALA A 51 4.73 2.55 -7.64
CA ALA A 51 5.17 2.30 -6.27
C ALA A 51 5.62 3.63 -5.63
N ARG A 52 5.16 3.89 -4.41
CA ARG A 52 5.58 5.03 -3.61
C ARG A 52 6.36 4.53 -2.38
N PRO A 53 7.69 4.64 -2.37
CA PRO A 53 8.49 4.40 -1.17
C PRO A 53 8.42 5.62 -0.24
N GLY A 54 8.29 5.34 1.06
CA GLY A 54 8.20 6.33 2.13
C GLY A 54 6.78 6.85 2.36
N ALA A 55 6.60 7.54 3.48
CA ALA A 55 5.33 8.14 3.85
C ALA A 55 4.92 9.26 2.88
N PHE A 56 3.61 9.38 2.65
CA PHE A 56 3.04 10.55 1.99
C PHE A 56 3.24 11.79 2.88
N GLN A 57 3.60 12.92 2.26
CA GLN A 57 3.80 14.20 2.94
C GLN A 57 2.47 14.89 3.29
N GLY A 58 1.35 14.40 2.76
CA GLY A 58 0.02 14.93 2.99
C GLY A 58 -1.00 14.38 2.00
N GLU A 59 -2.26 14.74 2.20
CA GLU A 59 -3.41 14.29 1.40
C GLU A 59 -3.26 14.68 -0.08
N GLU A 60 -2.74 15.87 -0.38
CA GLU A 60 -2.55 16.33 -1.75
C GLU A 60 -1.60 15.43 -2.55
N GLN A 61 -0.52 14.95 -1.91
CA GLN A 61 0.40 14.01 -2.57
C GLN A 61 -0.26 12.64 -2.79
N LEU A 62 -1.10 12.19 -1.85
CA LEU A 62 -1.84 10.94 -2.00
C LEU A 62 -2.83 11.02 -3.16
N LYS A 63 -3.60 12.11 -3.27
CA LYS A 63 -4.53 12.34 -4.38
C LYS A 63 -3.81 12.43 -5.73
N ALA A 64 -2.70 13.16 -5.79
CA ALA A 64 -1.88 13.25 -6.99
C ALA A 64 -1.33 11.88 -7.41
N PHE A 65 -0.97 11.02 -6.45
CA PHE A 65 -0.54 9.65 -6.73
C PHE A 65 -1.70 8.81 -7.31
N ILE A 66 -2.92 8.94 -6.77
CA ILE A 66 -4.10 8.20 -7.26
C ILE A 66 -4.46 8.61 -8.69
N ALA A 67 -4.37 9.89 -9.02
CA ALA A 67 -4.68 10.42 -10.35
C ALA A 67 -3.79 9.86 -11.48
N LEU A 68 -2.61 9.29 -11.15
CA LEU A 68 -1.75 8.63 -12.14
C LEU A 68 -2.41 7.42 -12.80
N LEU A 69 -3.46 6.85 -12.20
CA LEU A 69 -4.19 5.71 -12.78
C LEU A 69 -5.22 6.11 -13.85
N ASP A 70 -5.49 7.40 -14.00
CA ASP A 70 -6.40 7.93 -15.02
C ASP A 70 -5.67 8.20 -16.36
N GLU A 71 -4.34 8.04 -16.40
CA GLU A 71 -3.47 8.15 -17.60
C GLU A 71 -3.35 6.82 -18.37
#